data_AF-A0A3G7U7Z7-F1
#
_entry.id   AF-A0A3G7U7Z7-F1
#
_cell.length_a   1.000
_cell.length_b   1.000
_cell.length_c   1.000
_cell.angle_alpha   90.00
_cell.angle_beta   90.00
_cell.angle_gamma   90.00
#
_symmetry.space_group_name_H-M   'P 1'
#
loop_
_entity.id
_entity.type
_entity.pdbx_description
1 polymer ?
#
loop_
_entity_poly.entity_id
_entity_poly.type
_entity_poly.pdbx_seq_one_letter_code
_entity_poly.pdbx_strand_id
1 'polypeptide(L)'
;MLQVECSGLTEPKVIAIAQGHYRKKACADIVGSGYAVASLEAALWCFHQTDSFAEAVLMAANLGDDADTTAAIVGQVAGAYYGVQGIPEDWLGKVWMREHIQSTADALMQMGDHH
;
A
#
# COMPACT_ATOMS: atom_id res chain seq x y z
N MET A 1 0.29 9.40 -13.41
CA MET A 1 -0.13 7.98 -13.34
C MET A 1 1.13 7.13 -13.43
N LEU A 2 1.46 6.33 -12.41
CA LEU A 2 2.63 5.44 -12.46
C LEU A 2 2.48 4.48 -13.64
N GLN A 3 3.37 4.60 -14.62
CA GLN A 3 3.56 3.62 -15.69
C GLN A 3 4.90 2.94 -15.42
N VAL A 4 4.85 1.64 -15.15
CA VAL A 4 6.04 0.82 -14.96
C VAL A 4 6.37 0.19 -16.29
N GLU A 5 7.55 0.45 -16.83
CA GLU A 5 8.02 -0.27 -18.01
C GLU A 5 8.10 -1.77 -17.69
N CYS A 6 7.49 -2.59 -18.53
CA CYS A 6 7.51 -4.05 -18.35
C CYS A 6 8.77 -4.70 -18.94
N SER A 7 9.70 -3.90 -19.49
CA SER A 7 10.96 -4.36 -20.05
C SER A 7 11.79 -5.05 -18.96
N GLY A 8 11.93 -6.38 -19.05
CA GLY A 8 12.69 -7.19 -18.10
C GLY A 8 11.88 -7.94 -17.05
N LEU A 9 10.55 -7.76 -17.00
CA LEU A 9 9.68 -8.59 -16.17
C LEU A 9 9.36 -9.91 -16.87
N THR A 10 9.43 -11.03 -16.15
CA THR A 10 9.17 -12.39 -16.69
C THR A 10 7.98 -13.09 -16.04
N GLU A 11 7.65 -12.77 -14.79
CA GLU A 11 6.54 -13.38 -14.06
C GLU A 11 5.18 -12.79 -14.51
N PRO A 12 4.27 -13.59 -15.09
CA PRO A 12 3.01 -13.09 -15.65
C PRO A 12 2.15 -12.29 -14.67
N LYS A 13 2.08 -12.69 -13.40
CA LYS A 13 1.31 -11.96 -12.38
C LYS A 13 1.90 -10.58 -12.08
N VAL A 14 3.22 -10.46 -12.07
CA VAL A 14 3.92 -9.19 -11.85
C VAL A 14 3.73 -8.26 -13.05
N ILE A 15 3.81 -8.79 -14.27
CA ILE A 15 3.51 -8.04 -15.51
C ILE A 15 2.08 -7.49 -15.47
N ALA A 16 1.10 -8.30 -15.08
CA ALA A 16 -0.30 -7.88 -14.97
C ALA A 16 -0.49 -6.72 -13.98
N ILE A 17 0.20 -6.75 -12.83
CA ILE A 17 0.19 -5.65 -11.87
C ILE A 17 0.82 -4.39 -12.47
N ALA A 18 1.99 -4.52 -13.10
CA ALA A 18 2.69 -3.40 -13.74
C ALA A 18 1.84 -2.72 -14.83
N GLN A 19 1.05 -3.50 -15.56
CA GLN A 19 0.08 -3.03 -16.56
C GLN A 19 -1.20 -2.44 -15.96
N GLY A 20 -1.37 -2.52 -14.63
CA GLY A 20 -2.51 -1.96 -13.93
C GLY A 20 -3.79 -2.79 -14.04
N HIS A 21 -3.70 -4.09 -14.32
CA HIS A 21 -4.87 -4.96 -14.46
C HIS A 21 -5.74 -5.02 -13.20
N TYR A 22 -5.13 -4.86 -12.03
CA TYR A 22 -5.84 -4.81 -10.75
C TYR A 22 -7.00 -3.82 -10.77
N ARG A 23 -6.85 -2.65 -11.41
CA ARG A 23 -7.84 -1.56 -11.42
C ARG A 23 -9.23 -1.96 -11.93
N LYS A 24 -9.32 -3.00 -12.76
CA LYS A 24 -10.57 -3.46 -13.37
C LYS A 24 -11.14 -4.72 -12.71
N LYS A 25 -10.47 -5.28 -11.70
CA LYS A 25 -10.91 -6.49 -11.02
C LYS A 25 -12.11 -6.22 -10.12
N ALA A 26 -13.01 -7.19 -10.03
CA ALA A 26 -14.05 -7.18 -9.02
C ALA A 26 -13.45 -7.56 -7.65
N CYS A 27 -14.10 -7.14 -6.57
CA CYS A 27 -13.66 -7.45 -5.20
C CYS A 27 -13.51 -8.98 -4.98
N ALA A 28 -14.37 -9.80 -5.60
CA ALA A 28 -14.31 -11.25 -5.48
C ALA A 28 -13.05 -11.90 -6.12
N ASP A 29 -12.34 -11.16 -6.98
CA ASP A 29 -11.13 -11.61 -7.65
C ASP A 29 -9.84 -11.15 -6.92
N ILE A 30 -10.01 -10.47 -5.78
CA ILE A 30 -8.91 -9.96 -4.95
C ILE A 30 -8.75 -10.84 -3.73
N VAL A 31 -7.53 -11.31 -3.52
CA VAL A 31 -7.18 -12.24 -2.45
C VAL A 31 -6.00 -11.66 -1.68
N GLY A 32 -6.21 -11.26 -0.43
CA GLY A 32 -5.11 -11.12 0.53
C GLY A 32 -4.57 -12.51 0.81
N SER A 33 -3.29 -12.77 0.62
CA SER A 33 -2.67 -14.07 0.97
C SER A 33 -1.22 -13.85 1.32
N GLY A 34 -0.57 -14.86 1.92
CA GLY A 34 0.88 -14.83 2.19
C GLY A 34 1.78 -14.82 0.96
N TYR A 35 1.21 -14.87 -0.25
CA TYR A 35 1.97 -14.72 -1.48
C TYR A 35 2.14 -13.24 -1.83
N ALA A 36 3.37 -12.73 -1.72
CA ALA A 36 3.70 -11.31 -1.86
C ALA A 36 3.11 -10.61 -3.11
N VAL A 37 3.05 -11.28 -4.26
CA VAL A 37 2.49 -10.70 -5.48
C VAL A 37 0.97 -10.51 -5.37
N ALA A 38 0.27 -11.42 -4.69
CA ALA A 38 -1.16 -11.28 -4.43
C ALA A 38 -1.44 -10.17 -3.39
N SER A 39 -0.65 -10.09 -2.31
CA SER A 39 -0.79 -9.01 -1.32
C SER A 39 -0.53 -7.63 -1.95
N LEU A 40 0.46 -7.52 -2.84
CA LEU A 40 0.72 -6.30 -3.61
C LEU A 40 -0.46 -5.94 -4.54
N GLU A 41 -1.01 -6.92 -5.25
CA GLU A 41 -2.18 -6.70 -6.11
C GLU A 41 -3.39 -6.19 -5.31
N ALA A 42 -3.67 -6.82 -4.17
CA ALA A 42 -4.76 -6.45 -3.28
C ALA A 42 -4.57 -5.05 -2.70
N ALA A 43 -3.36 -4.71 -2.24
CA ALA A 43 -3.07 -3.38 -1.71
C ALA A 43 -3.24 -2.27 -2.76
N LEU A 44 -2.74 -2.48 -3.98
CA LEU A 44 -2.89 -1.53 -5.09
C LEU A 44 -4.36 -1.40 -5.53
N TRP A 45 -5.12 -2.50 -5.48
CA TRP A 45 -6.56 -2.46 -5.71
C TRP A 45 -7.28 -1.62 -4.65
N CYS A 46 -7.06 -1.89 -3.36
CA CYS A 46 -7.69 -1.11 -2.27
C CYS A 46 -7.39 0.38 -2.38
N PHE A 47 -6.12 0.73 -2.62
CA PHE A 47 -5.71 2.12 -2.83
C PHE A 47 -6.41 2.76 -4.04
N HIS A 48 -6.56 2.02 -5.14
CA HIS A 48 -7.23 2.54 -6.33
C HIS A 48 -8.73 2.75 -6.16
N GLN A 49 -9.38 1.94 -5.33
CA GLN A 49 -10.83 1.95 -5.13
C GLN A 49 -11.31 2.94 -4.07
N THR A 50 -10.41 3.70 -3.45
CA THR A 50 -10.69 4.55 -2.29
C THR A 50 -10.06 5.93 -2.43
N ASP A 51 -10.65 6.92 -1.76
CA ASP A 51 -10.25 8.33 -1.89
C ASP A 51 -9.62 8.89 -0.60
N SER A 52 -9.36 8.02 0.38
CA SER A 52 -8.70 8.39 1.64
C SER A 52 -7.82 7.27 2.20
N PHE A 53 -6.84 7.64 3.03
CA PHE A 53 -6.00 6.68 3.74
C PHE A 53 -6.84 5.70 4.57
N ALA A 54 -7.83 6.23 5.31
CA ALA A 54 -8.64 5.45 6.21
C ALA A 54 -9.47 4.41 5.44
N GLU A 55 -10.12 4.80 4.35
CA GLU A 55 -10.87 3.87 3.51
C GLU A 55 -9.96 2.80 2.89
N ALA A 56 -8.78 3.17 2.38
CA ALA A 56 -7.84 2.23 1.78
C ALA A 56 -7.38 1.15 2.77
N VAL A 57 -6.98 1.56 3.98
CA VAL A 57 -6.52 0.65 5.03
C VAL A 57 -7.67 -0.21 5.57
N LEU A 58 -8.85 0.36 5.78
CA LEU A 58 -10.01 -0.42 6.23
C LEU A 58 -10.44 -1.42 5.16
N MET A 59 -10.43 -1.05 3.88
CA MET A 59 -10.75 -1.97 2.80
C MET A 59 -9.77 -3.14 2.78
N ALA A 60 -8.47 -2.88 2.86
CA ALA A 60 -7.45 -3.93 2.91
C ALA A 60 -7.58 -4.84 4.15
N ALA A 61 -7.81 -4.25 5.34
CA ALA A 61 -7.97 -5.02 6.57
C ALA A 61 -9.21 -5.92 6.56
N ASN A 62 -10.25 -5.54 5.81
CA ASN A 62 -11.50 -6.31 5.69
C ASN A 62 -11.51 -7.32 4.52
N LEU A 63 -10.45 -7.41 3.69
CA LEU A 63 -10.37 -8.43 2.63
C LEU A 63 -10.20 -9.86 3.18
N GLY A 64 -9.74 -10.00 4.43
CA GLY A 64 -9.52 -11.29 5.08
C GLY A 64 -8.20 -11.98 4.70
N ASP A 65 -8.03 -13.21 5.22
CA ASP A 65 -6.81 -14.04 5.11
C ASP A 65 -5.56 -13.29 5.63
N ASP A 66 -4.63 -12.88 4.76
CA ASP A 66 -3.43 -12.12 5.14
C ASP A 66 -3.69 -10.60 5.14
N ALA A 67 -4.55 -10.20 6.09
CA ALA A 67 -5.02 -8.83 6.23
C ALA A 67 -3.93 -7.87 6.74
N ASP A 68 -3.03 -8.34 7.61
CA ASP A 68 -1.95 -7.50 8.19
C ASP A 68 -0.90 -7.15 7.14
N THR A 69 -0.45 -8.11 6.32
CA THR A 69 0.50 -7.84 5.22
C THR A 69 -0.12 -6.89 4.20
N THR A 70 -1.37 -7.15 3.80
CA THR A 70 -2.06 -6.30 2.80
C THR A 70 -2.29 -4.89 3.34
N ALA A 71 -2.71 -4.75 4.61
CA ALA A 71 -2.88 -3.46 5.27
C ALA A 71 -1.55 -2.69 5.43
N ALA A 72 -0.46 -3.40 5.71
CA ALA A 72 0.87 -2.78 5.82
C ALA A 72 1.38 -2.26 4.46
N ILE A 73 1.14 -2.99 3.36
CA ILE A 73 1.53 -2.54 2.02
C ILE A 73 0.69 -1.34 1.59
N VAL A 74 -0.65 -1.40 1.74
CA VAL A 74 -1.50 -0.26 1.37
C VAL A 74 -1.21 0.95 2.25
N GLY A 75 -0.89 0.76 3.53
CA GLY A 75 -0.51 1.84 4.43
C GLY A 75 0.73 2.60 3.97
N GLN A 76 1.72 1.92 3.38
CA GLN A 76 2.90 2.58 2.79
C GLN A 76 2.51 3.40 1.55
N VAL A 77 1.73 2.82 0.63
CA VAL A 77 1.33 3.49 -0.62
C VAL A 77 0.42 4.69 -0.34
N ALA A 78 -0.64 4.47 0.45
CA ALA A 78 -1.59 5.49 0.83
C ALA A 78 -0.93 6.56 1.72
N GLY A 79 -0.05 6.17 2.65
CA GLY A 79 0.68 7.11 3.51
C GLY A 79 1.62 8.02 2.72
N ALA A 80 2.30 7.48 1.71
CA ALA A 80 3.13 8.29 0.80
C ALA A 80 2.30 9.26 -0.05
N TYR A 81 1.08 8.87 -0.45
CA TYR A 81 0.22 9.68 -1.31
C TYR A 81 -0.55 10.76 -0.55
N TYR A 82 -1.23 10.40 0.55
CA TYR A 82 -2.06 11.30 1.36
C TYR A 82 -1.23 12.07 2.42
N GLY A 83 0.00 11.65 2.67
CA GLY A 83 0.85 12.18 3.73
C GLY A 83 0.40 11.81 5.14
N VAL A 84 1.24 12.07 6.13
CA VAL A 84 0.92 11.81 7.56
C VAL A 84 -0.35 12.55 8.01
N GLN A 85 -0.63 13.71 7.44
CA GLN A 85 -1.82 14.52 7.73
C GLN A 85 -3.11 13.89 7.20
N GLY A 86 -3.02 12.94 6.27
CA GLY A 86 -4.16 12.17 5.78
C GLY A 86 -4.54 10.98 6.67
N ILE A 87 -3.73 10.65 7.68
CA ILE A 87 -3.97 9.54 8.60
C ILE A 87 -4.87 10.02 9.75
N PRO A 88 -5.93 9.29 10.13
CA PRO A 88 -6.75 9.64 11.29
C PRO A 88 -5.91 9.83 12.57
N GLU A 89 -6.09 10.96 13.24
CA GLU A 89 -5.30 11.33 14.42
C GLU A 89 -5.44 10.28 15.55
N ASP A 90 -6.65 9.77 15.76
CA ASP A 90 -6.94 8.70 16.72
C ASP A 90 -6.19 7.40 16.42
N TRP A 91 -5.85 7.12 15.16
CA TRP A 91 -5.05 5.96 14.79
C TRP A 91 -3.59 6.22 15.09
N LEU A 92 -3.07 7.39 14.70
CA LEU A 92 -1.72 7.81 15.02
C LEU A 92 -1.46 7.77 16.53
N GLY A 93 -2.41 8.24 17.35
CA GLY A 93 -2.33 8.20 18.81
C GLY A 93 -2.23 6.79 19.41
N LYS A 94 -2.53 5.74 18.65
CA LYS A 94 -2.49 4.33 19.09
C LYS A 94 -1.30 3.55 18.53
N VAL A 95 -0.54 4.12 17.58
CA VAL A 95 0.63 3.47 17.00
C VAL A 95 1.73 3.33 18.05
N TRP A 96 2.07 2.09 18.37
CA TRP A 96 3.20 1.80 19.23
C TRP A 96 4.50 2.36 18.63
N MET A 97 5.30 3.05 19.44
CA MET A 97 6.57 3.68 19.01
C MET A 97 6.42 4.73 17.89
N ARG A 98 5.27 5.40 17.78
CA ARG A 98 5.02 6.46 16.77
C ARG A 98 6.19 7.44 16.64
N GLU A 99 6.68 8.00 17.74
CA GLU A 99 7.75 9.00 17.72
C GLU A 99 9.06 8.45 17.14
N HIS A 100 9.39 7.19 17.42
CA HIS A 100 10.58 6.54 16.89
C HIS A 100 10.44 6.22 15.39
N ILE A 101 9.24 5.81 14.96
CA ILE A 101 8.94 5.57 13.55
C ILE A 101 9.05 6.88 12.76
N GLN A 102 8.46 7.97 13.29
CA GLN A 102 8.52 9.30 12.67
C GLN A 102 9.97 9.80 12.56
N SER A 103 10.75 9.75 13.64
CA SER A 103 12.13 10.24 13.62
C SER A 103 13.01 9.44 12.67
N THR A 104 12.77 8.14 12.54
CA THR A 104 13.46 7.28 11.57
C THR A 104 13.10 7.67 10.13
N ALA A 105 11.81 7.89 9.84
CA ALA A 105 11.35 8.34 8.53
C ALA A 105 11.96 9.70 8.14
N ASP A 106 11.98 10.66 9.08
CA ASP A 106 12.56 11.99 8.86
C ASP A 106 14.06 11.91 8.58
N ALA A 107 14.79 11.07 9.32
CA ALA A 107 16.23 10.87 9.12
C ALA A 107 16.54 10.24 7.75
N LEU A 108 15.75 9.23 7.32
CA LEU A 108 15.91 8.61 6.01
C LEU A 108 15.64 9.60 4.86
N MET A 109 14.61 10.45 5.01
CA MET A 109 14.29 11.48 4.02
C MET A 109 15.44 12.48 3.88
N GLN A 110 15.97 12.98 5.00
CA GLN A 110 17.11 13.90 5.01
C GLN A 110 18.35 13.29 4.34
N MET A 111 18.63 12.00 4.58
CA MET A 111 19.75 11.31 3.91
C MET A 111 19.54 11.22 2.39
N GLY A 112 18.31 10.99 1.94
CA GLY A 112 17.98 10.93 0.51
C GLY A 112 18.14 12.26 -0.22
N ASP A 113 17.84 13.38 0.45
CA ASP A 113 17.96 14.73 -0.14
C ASP A 113 19.42 15.19 -0.34
N HIS A 114 20.39 14.46 0.21
CA HIS A 114 21.82 14.76 0.12
C HIS A 114 22.56 14.01 -1.00
N HIS A 115 21.83 13.32 -1.90
CA HIS A 115 22.36 12.55 -3.04
C HIS A 115 21.82 13.09 -4.37
#